data_AF-A0A971R849-F1
#
_entry.id   AF-A0A971R849-F1
#
_cell.length_a   1.000
_cell.length_b   1.000
_cell.length_c   1.000
_cell.angle_alpha   90.00
_cell.angle_beta   90.00
_cell.angle_gamma   90.00
#
_symmetry.space_group_name_H-M   'P 1'
#
loop_
_entity.id
_entity.type
_entity.pdbx_description
1 polymer ?
#
loop_
_entity_poly.entity_id
_entity_poly.type
_entity_poly.pdbx_seq_one_letter_code
_entity_poly.pdbx_strand_id
1 'polypeptide(L)'
;GMGKHPTSRWQPGEVYRDRYALRVQAGAAAPVAATLVTGLYDYATMKPLPRVDAQGNPVEQVTLQRLKVEGPGETSASPQHALATPFDQGVLLLGYDLPASSVAPGGAVPLTLYWSAASLGQDYQVFAHLVAADGTLIGQGDGPPLGGDYPTDFWGAGERLVDSRMLLVSPEAPAGPAQLYVGLYSLADGHRLRVLDPTASDDRAALGALTVVAGDGPDRGD
;
A
#
# COMPACT_ATOMS: atom_id res chain seq x y z
N GLY A 1 10.11 -11.85 -35.16
CA GLY A 1 10.96 -11.24 -34.12
C GLY A 1 11.81 -10.13 -34.67
N MET A 2 11.71 -8.93 -34.08
CA MET A 2 12.36 -7.67 -34.52
C MET A 2 11.74 -7.00 -35.76
N GLY A 3 10.43 -7.18 -35.99
CA GLY A 3 9.73 -6.49 -37.10
C GLY A 3 10.05 -7.00 -38.51
N LYS A 4 10.85 -8.06 -38.66
CA LYS A 4 11.20 -8.65 -39.96
C LYS A 4 10.07 -9.43 -40.64
N HIS A 5 8.95 -9.63 -39.95
CA HIS A 5 7.76 -10.28 -40.49
C HIS A 5 6.52 -9.43 -40.15
N PRO A 6 6.05 -8.59 -41.08
CA PRO A 6 4.95 -7.67 -40.80
C PRO A 6 3.67 -8.44 -40.46
N THR A 7 2.87 -7.87 -39.55
CA THR A 7 1.58 -8.44 -39.12
C THR A 7 0.60 -8.63 -40.27
N SER A 8 0.77 -7.88 -41.37
CA SER A 8 -0.01 -8.05 -42.61
C SER A 8 0.24 -9.37 -43.37
N ARG A 9 1.29 -10.12 -43.01
CA ARG A 9 1.62 -11.42 -43.61
C ARG A 9 1.30 -12.60 -42.70
N TRP A 10 0.73 -12.34 -41.52
CA TRP A 10 0.42 -13.41 -40.57
C TRP A 10 -0.74 -14.25 -41.08
N GLN A 11 -0.65 -15.57 -40.96
CA GLN A 11 -1.75 -16.46 -41.29
C GLN A 11 -2.52 -16.86 -40.02
N PRO A 12 -3.86 -16.99 -40.10
CA PRO A 12 -4.66 -17.49 -38.98
C PRO A 12 -4.16 -18.87 -38.50
N GLY A 13 -4.01 -19.02 -37.18
CA GLY A 13 -3.57 -20.28 -36.55
C GLY A 13 -2.06 -20.46 -36.43
N GLU A 14 -1.25 -19.59 -37.02
CA GLU A 14 0.20 -19.62 -36.86
C GLU A 14 0.67 -18.98 -35.54
N VAL A 15 1.65 -19.59 -34.90
CA VAL A 15 2.25 -19.08 -33.66
C VAL A 15 3.50 -18.28 -34.00
N TYR A 16 3.46 -17.00 -33.66
CA TYR A 16 4.59 -16.10 -33.79
C TYR A 16 5.22 -15.82 -32.42
N ARG A 17 6.53 -16.03 -32.33
CA ARG A 17 7.31 -15.76 -31.11
C ARG A 17 8.21 -14.56 -31.29
N ASP A 18 7.98 -13.55 -30.48
CA ASP A 18 8.85 -12.38 -30.35
C ASP A 18 9.47 -12.32 -28.94
N ARG A 19 10.66 -11.74 -28.85
CA ARG A 19 11.35 -11.49 -27.59
C ARG A 19 11.55 -9.99 -27.45
N TYR A 20 11.13 -9.45 -26.32
CA TYR A 20 11.29 -8.06 -25.96
C TYR A 20 12.16 -7.97 -24.71
N ALA A 21 13.10 -7.03 -24.71
CA ALA A 21 13.82 -6.62 -23.51
C ALA A 21 13.19 -5.31 -23.05
N LEU A 22 12.38 -5.37 -22.00
CA LEU A 22 11.81 -4.17 -21.37
C LEU A 22 12.84 -3.63 -20.38
N ARG A 23 13.21 -2.37 -20.55
CA ARG A 23 14.07 -1.67 -19.60
C ARG A 23 13.19 -0.92 -18.62
N VAL A 24 13.30 -1.25 -17.34
CA VAL A 24 12.78 -0.39 -16.27
C VAL A 24 13.63 0.87 -16.26
N GLN A 25 12.98 2.04 -16.29
CA GLN A 25 13.68 3.32 -16.33
C GLN A 25 14.39 3.57 -14.99
N ALA A 26 15.58 4.19 -15.06
CA ALA A 26 16.24 4.67 -13.85
C ALA A 26 15.36 5.72 -13.16
N GLY A 27 15.06 5.53 -11.88
CA GLY A 27 14.15 6.39 -11.12
C GLY A 27 12.67 6.01 -11.20
N ALA A 28 12.32 4.87 -11.81
CA ALA A 28 10.97 4.32 -11.67
C ALA A 28 10.61 4.16 -10.19
N ALA A 29 9.37 4.51 -9.82
CA ALA A 29 8.86 4.29 -8.48
C ALA A 29 8.93 2.80 -8.14
N ALA A 30 9.50 2.49 -6.98
CA ALA A 30 9.70 1.13 -6.53
C ALA A 30 9.90 1.10 -5.00
N PRO A 31 9.53 0.00 -4.31
CA PRO A 31 9.00 -1.25 -4.89
C PRO A 31 7.58 -1.10 -5.43
N VAL A 32 7.26 -1.80 -6.52
CA VAL A 32 5.92 -1.82 -7.13
C VAL A 32 5.60 -3.19 -7.73
N ALA A 33 4.35 -3.62 -7.60
CA ALA A 33 3.79 -4.80 -8.22
C ALA A 33 3.23 -4.44 -9.61
N ALA A 34 4.12 -4.29 -10.59
CA ALA A 34 3.79 -3.85 -11.93
C ALA A 34 3.02 -4.90 -12.74
N THR A 35 2.06 -4.46 -13.56
CA THR A 35 1.33 -5.33 -14.48
C THR A 35 1.97 -5.31 -15.86
N LEU A 36 2.50 -6.45 -16.31
CA LEU A 36 3.00 -6.61 -17.67
C LEU A 36 1.84 -6.93 -18.60
N VAL A 37 1.67 -6.09 -19.61
CA VAL A 37 0.56 -6.18 -20.55
C VAL A 37 1.02 -6.14 -21.99
N THR A 38 0.18 -6.65 -22.88
CA THR A 38 0.42 -6.62 -24.32
C THR A 38 -0.82 -6.23 -25.10
N GLY A 39 -0.62 -5.79 -26.33
CA GLY A 39 -1.67 -5.40 -27.24
C GLY A 39 -1.11 -5.11 -28.61
N LEU A 40 -1.97 -5.25 -29.62
CA LEU A 40 -1.72 -4.75 -30.95
C LEU A 40 -2.48 -3.44 -31.13
N TYR A 41 -1.91 -2.54 -31.90
CA TYR A 41 -2.55 -1.30 -32.29
C TYR A 41 -2.42 -1.11 -33.80
N ASP A 42 -3.39 -0.42 -34.38
CA ASP A 42 -3.29 0.07 -35.74
C ASP A 42 -2.20 1.15 -35.77
N TYR A 43 -1.11 0.92 -36.50
CA TYR A 43 0.07 1.78 -36.48
C TYR A 43 -0.20 3.19 -37.05
N ALA A 44 -1.15 3.32 -37.98
CA ALA A 44 -1.45 4.60 -38.62
C ALA A 44 -2.25 5.52 -37.68
N THR A 45 -3.15 4.93 -36.89
CA THR A 45 -4.05 5.67 -35.99
C THR A 45 -3.62 5.62 -34.53
N MET A 46 -2.65 4.77 -34.20
CA MET A 46 -2.24 4.41 -32.83
C MET A 46 -3.39 3.88 -31.96
N LYS A 47 -4.52 3.49 -32.56
CA LYS A 47 -5.66 2.96 -31.82
C LYS A 47 -5.43 1.49 -31.48
N PRO A 48 -5.65 1.07 -30.22
CA PRO A 48 -5.56 -0.34 -29.86
C PRO A 48 -6.59 -1.15 -30.66
N LEU A 49 -6.18 -2.31 -31.16
CA LEU A 49 -7.10 -3.26 -31.76
C LEU A 49 -8.04 -3.81 -30.68
N PRO A 50 -9.31 -4.13 -31.04
CA PRO A 50 -10.21 -4.84 -30.14
C PRO A 50 -9.58 -6.16 -29.69
N ARG A 51 -9.71 -6.44 -28.40
CA ARG A 51 -9.22 -7.66 -27.76
C ARG A 51 -10.44 -8.41 -27.24
N VAL A 52 -10.47 -9.72 -27.40
CA VAL A 52 -11.53 -10.56 -26.84
C VAL A 52 -10.93 -11.75 -26.09
N ASP A 53 -11.66 -12.27 -25.11
CA ASP A 53 -11.35 -13.54 -24.46
C ASP A 53 -11.69 -14.75 -25.36
N ALA A 54 -11.49 -15.97 -24.83
CA ALA A 54 -11.80 -17.20 -25.56
C ALA A 54 -13.30 -17.40 -25.85
N GLN A 55 -14.17 -16.66 -25.16
CA GLN A 55 -15.63 -16.68 -25.34
C GLN A 55 -16.11 -15.55 -26.27
N GLY A 56 -15.20 -14.68 -26.74
CA GLY A 56 -15.51 -13.56 -27.61
C GLY A 56 -15.93 -12.29 -26.88
N ASN A 57 -15.84 -12.23 -25.55
CA ASN A 57 -16.17 -11.03 -24.80
C ASN A 57 -15.03 -10.00 -24.90
N PRO A 58 -15.31 -8.70 -25.06
CA PRO A 58 -14.28 -7.67 -25.08
C PRO A 58 -13.45 -7.65 -23.79
N VAL A 59 -12.14 -7.51 -23.92
CA VAL A 59 -11.23 -7.31 -22.78
C VAL A 59 -10.48 -5.98 -22.88
N GLU A 60 -10.33 -5.29 -21.76
CA GLU A 60 -9.65 -3.99 -21.68
C GLU A 60 -8.13 -4.12 -21.86
N GLN A 61 -7.54 -5.25 -21.46
CA GLN A 61 -6.10 -5.41 -21.51
C GLN A 61 -5.75 -6.89 -21.56
N VAL A 62 -4.68 -7.24 -22.31
CA VAL A 62 -4.11 -8.59 -22.22
C VAL A 62 -3.00 -8.55 -21.19
N THR A 63 -3.31 -8.98 -19.98
CA THR A 63 -2.33 -9.12 -18.90
C THR A 63 -1.56 -10.41 -19.07
N LEU A 64 -0.22 -10.29 -19.15
CA LEU A 64 0.67 -11.43 -19.23
C LEU A 64 1.05 -11.92 -17.84
N GLN A 65 1.41 -11.01 -16.94
CA GLN A 65 1.84 -11.32 -15.58
C GLN A 65 1.86 -10.06 -14.71
N ARG A 66 1.77 -10.23 -13.38
CA ARG A 66 2.24 -9.23 -12.42
C ARG A 66 3.69 -9.53 -12.04
N LEU A 67 4.51 -8.49 -11.93
CA LEU A 67 5.94 -8.58 -11.70
C LEU A 67 6.33 -7.66 -10.55
N LYS A 68 7.16 -8.16 -9.63
CA LYS A 68 7.85 -7.32 -8.66
C LYS A 68 8.92 -6.50 -9.37
N VAL A 69 8.83 -5.17 -9.26
CA VAL A 69 9.91 -4.26 -9.61
C VAL A 69 10.54 -3.82 -8.31
N GLU A 70 11.78 -4.24 -8.09
CA GLU A 70 12.53 -3.93 -6.88
C GLU A 70 12.97 -2.47 -6.86
N GLY A 71 12.94 -1.86 -5.68
CA GLY A 71 13.52 -0.54 -5.46
C GLY A 71 15.05 -0.57 -5.46
N PRO A 72 15.71 0.59 -5.53
CA PRO A 72 17.11 0.67 -5.15
C PRO A 72 17.22 0.09 -3.73
N GLY A 73 17.97 -1.00 -3.59
CA GLY A 73 17.90 -1.92 -2.44
C GLY A 73 17.94 -1.26 -1.06
N GLU A 74 17.33 -1.97 -0.09
CA GLU A 74 17.22 -1.66 1.34
C GLU A 74 17.24 -0.17 1.72
N THR A 75 16.05 0.39 1.93
CA THR A 75 15.90 1.67 2.63
C THR A 75 16.60 1.57 3.98
N SER A 76 17.81 2.12 4.08
CA SER A 76 18.64 2.10 5.29
C SER A 76 18.14 3.04 6.39
N ALA A 77 16.93 3.60 6.22
CA ALA A 77 16.33 4.47 7.21
C ALA A 77 15.88 3.63 8.42
N SER A 78 16.38 4.02 9.58
CA SER A 78 15.91 3.50 10.87
C SER A 78 14.73 4.33 11.35
N PRO A 79 13.69 3.70 11.94
CA PRO A 79 12.56 4.44 12.49
C PRO A 79 13.01 5.34 13.65
N GLN A 80 12.36 6.50 13.79
CA GLN A 80 12.48 7.41 14.93
C GLN A 80 12.06 6.71 16.23
N HIS A 81 11.00 5.89 16.16
CA HIS A 81 10.50 5.08 17.27
C HIS A 81 10.59 3.60 16.92
N ALA A 82 11.64 2.92 17.38
CA ALA A 82 11.78 1.48 17.24
C ALA A 82 10.83 0.73 18.19
N LEU A 83 10.19 -0.34 17.70
CA LEU A 83 9.25 -1.16 18.47
C LEU A 83 9.57 -2.66 18.41
N ALA A 84 9.76 -3.20 17.21
CA ALA A 84 9.85 -4.63 16.94
C ALA A 84 8.63 -5.42 17.48
N THR A 85 7.43 -5.04 17.03
CA THR A 85 6.16 -5.69 17.40
C THR A 85 5.79 -6.78 16.40
N PRO A 86 5.90 -8.08 16.75
CA PRO A 86 5.52 -9.17 15.87
C PRO A 86 3.99 -9.28 15.79
N PHE A 87 3.49 -9.51 14.59
CA PHE A 87 2.15 -9.99 14.31
C PHE A 87 2.23 -11.47 13.91
N ASP A 88 1.11 -12.17 13.91
CA ASP A 88 1.02 -13.48 13.28
C ASP A 88 1.32 -13.40 11.76
N GLN A 89 1.36 -14.57 11.11
CA GLN A 89 1.77 -14.71 9.69
C GLN A 89 3.21 -14.25 9.39
N GLY A 90 4.01 -13.96 10.42
CA GLY A 90 5.40 -13.55 10.26
C GLY A 90 5.56 -12.10 9.84
N VAL A 91 4.57 -11.24 10.09
CA VAL A 91 4.69 -9.78 9.91
C VAL A 91 5.33 -9.16 11.16
N LEU A 92 6.19 -8.16 10.98
CA LEU A 92 6.91 -7.46 12.03
C LEU A 92 6.82 -5.96 11.80
N LEU A 93 6.24 -5.23 12.74
CA LEU A 93 6.36 -3.78 12.81
C LEU A 93 7.71 -3.42 13.44
N LEU A 94 8.66 -2.96 12.63
CA LEU A 94 9.99 -2.56 13.08
C LEU A 94 9.94 -1.26 13.90
N GLY A 95 9.06 -0.34 13.53
CA GLY A 95 8.90 0.95 14.19
C GLY A 95 8.11 1.93 13.34
N TYR A 96 8.12 3.21 13.75
CA TYR A 96 7.39 4.27 13.07
C TYR A 96 8.08 5.64 13.24
N ASP A 97 7.76 6.55 12.32
CA ASP A 97 8.03 7.99 12.49
C ASP A 97 6.71 8.71 12.71
N LEU A 98 6.72 9.63 13.68
CA LEU A 98 5.57 10.45 14.03
C LEU A 98 6.06 11.87 14.27
N PRO A 99 6.14 12.71 13.21
CA PRO A 99 6.77 14.02 13.30
C PRO A 99 5.96 15.05 14.10
N ALA A 100 4.71 14.74 14.46
CA ALA A 100 3.84 15.60 15.24
C ALA A 100 3.35 14.90 16.52
N SER A 101 3.47 15.58 17.66
CA SER A 101 2.92 15.13 18.95
C SER A 101 1.55 15.73 19.27
N SER A 102 1.04 16.62 18.41
CA SER A 102 -0.26 17.27 18.57
C SER A 102 -0.90 17.58 17.23
N VAL A 103 -2.23 17.64 17.19
CA VAL A 103 -3.01 17.89 15.97
C VAL A 103 -4.28 18.67 16.31
N ALA A 104 -4.70 19.57 15.43
CA ALA A 104 -5.99 20.26 15.57
C ALA A 104 -7.14 19.39 15.02
N PRO A 105 -8.39 19.56 15.50
CA PRO A 105 -9.55 18.98 14.85
C PRO A 105 -9.59 19.36 13.37
N GLY A 106 -9.93 18.41 12.49
CA GLY A 106 -9.90 18.60 11.03
C GLY A 106 -8.49 18.59 10.42
N GLY A 107 -7.44 18.48 11.24
CA GLY A 107 -6.06 18.35 10.80
C GLY A 107 -5.72 16.96 10.28
N ALA A 108 -4.46 16.79 9.90
CA ALA A 108 -3.95 15.50 9.44
C ALA A 108 -2.67 15.11 10.16
N VAL A 109 -2.52 13.82 10.46
CA VAL A 109 -1.36 13.24 11.11
C VAL A 109 -0.57 12.42 10.08
N PRO A 110 0.60 12.88 9.63
CA PRO A 110 1.50 12.05 8.86
C PRO A 110 2.10 10.95 9.75
N LEU A 111 2.07 9.71 9.26
CA LEU A 111 2.60 8.53 9.93
C LEU A 111 3.43 7.74 8.92
N THR A 112 4.65 7.39 9.29
CA THR A 112 5.47 6.45 8.50
C THR A 112 5.65 5.18 9.30
N LEU A 113 5.34 4.03 8.70
CA LEU A 113 5.47 2.71 9.32
C LEU A 113 6.60 1.94 8.65
N TYR A 114 7.36 1.22 9.45
CA TYR A 114 8.47 0.40 8.99
C TYR A 114 8.12 -1.06 9.22
N TRP A 115 8.00 -1.82 8.13
CA TRP A 115 7.57 -3.21 8.17
C TRP A 115 8.71 -4.15 7.75
N SER A 116 8.67 -5.37 8.28
CA SER A 116 9.28 -6.53 7.66
C SER A 116 8.33 -7.70 7.73
N ALA A 117 8.43 -8.66 6.82
CA ALA A 117 7.61 -9.86 6.89
C ALA A 117 8.30 -11.09 6.32
N ALA A 118 7.77 -12.27 6.67
CA ALA A 118 7.91 -13.45 5.81
C ALA A 118 7.16 -13.25 4.48
N SER A 119 7.36 -14.16 3.52
CA SER A 119 6.50 -14.17 2.33
C SER A 119 5.06 -14.46 2.73
N LEU A 120 4.16 -13.55 2.37
CA LEU A 120 2.74 -13.64 2.69
C LEU A 120 2.00 -14.25 1.49
N GLY A 121 1.07 -15.17 1.76
CA GLY A 121 0.29 -15.84 0.72
C GLY A 121 -0.98 -15.11 0.30
N GLN A 122 -1.23 -13.92 0.85
CA GLN A 122 -2.45 -13.15 0.63
C GLN A 122 -2.24 -11.66 0.91
N ASP A 123 -3.24 -10.88 0.50
CA ASP A 123 -3.28 -9.43 0.67
C ASP A 123 -3.92 -9.01 2.00
N TYR A 124 -3.21 -8.12 2.70
CA TYR A 124 -3.66 -7.43 3.89
C TYR A 124 -3.69 -5.92 3.63
N GLN A 125 -4.68 -5.30 4.24
CA GLN A 125 -4.76 -3.86 4.43
C GLN A 125 -4.14 -3.51 5.76
N VAL A 126 -3.56 -2.31 5.84
CA VAL A 126 -3.14 -1.72 7.10
C VAL A 126 -4.23 -0.76 7.55
N PHE A 127 -4.56 -0.79 8.84
CA PHE A 127 -5.36 0.24 9.47
C PHE A 127 -4.49 1.04 10.43
N ALA A 128 -4.76 2.34 10.53
CA ALA A 128 -4.11 3.22 11.49
C ALA A 128 -5.18 4.09 12.12
N HIS A 129 -5.39 3.95 13.43
CA HIS A 129 -6.52 4.54 14.16
C HIS A 129 -6.03 5.46 15.26
N LEU A 130 -6.52 6.69 15.28
CA LEU A 130 -6.33 7.64 16.37
C LEU A 130 -7.58 7.61 17.25
N VAL A 131 -7.41 7.21 18.50
CA VAL A 131 -8.51 6.94 19.45
C VAL A 131 -8.39 7.87 20.65
N ALA A 132 -9.44 8.64 20.93
CA ALA A 132 -9.50 9.54 22.09
C ALA A 132 -9.53 8.77 23.42
N ALA A 133 -9.30 9.47 24.53
CA ALA A 133 -9.26 8.89 25.87
C ALA A 133 -10.56 8.16 26.29
N ASP A 134 -11.70 8.53 25.72
CA ASP A 134 -13.00 7.90 25.94
C ASP A 134 -13.25 6.66 25.06
N GLY A 135 -12.28 6.30 24.20
CA GLY A 135 -12.37 5.20 23.26
C GLY A 135 -12.96 5.57 21.89
N THR A 136 -13.32 6.83 21.66
CA THR A 136 -13.87 7.29 20.38
C THR A 136 -12.79 7.28 19.29
N LEU A 137 -13.08 6.67 18.14
CA LEU A 137 -12.23 6.80 16.95
C LEU A 137 -12.38 8.21 16.37
N ILE A 138 -11.32 8.99 16.44
CA ILE A 138 -11.31 10.40 16.03
C ILE A 138 -10.47 10.66 14.78
N GLY A 139 -9.71 9.68 14.30
CA GLY A 139 -9.01 9.77 13.03
C GLY A 139 -8.56 8.41 12.53
N GLN A 140 -8.44 8.27 11.21
CA GLN A 140 -8.05 7.00 10.60
C GLN A 140 -7.31 7.20 9.28
N GLY A 141 -6.53 6.19 8.90
CA GLY A 141 -5.78 6.12 7.65
C GLY A 141 -5.71 4.69 7.15
N ASP A 142 -6.85 4.11 6.82
CA ASP A 142 -6.98 2.69 6.44
C ASP A 142 -6.83 2.50 4.93
N GLY A 143 -6.26 1.38 4.52
CA GLY A 143 -5.99 1.14 3.10
C GLY A 143 -4.81 0.19 2.85
N PRO A 144 -4.55 -0.12 1.57
CA PRO A 144 -3.45 -1.01 1.22
C PRO A 144 -2.11 -0.37 1.59
N PRO A 145 -1.09 -1.17 1.91
CA PRO A 145 0.26 -0.65 2.13
C PRO A 145 0.82 -0.03 0.85
N LEU A 146 1.69 0.97 1.01
CA LEU A 146 2.35 1.69 -0.09
C LEU A 146 1.33 2.22 -1.12
N GLY A 147 0.15 2.65 -0.65
CA GLY A 147 -0.90 3.19 -1.52
C GLY A 147 -1.55 2.18 -2.47
N GLY A 148 -1.25 0.88 -2.32
CA GLY A 148 -1.75 -0.18 -3.22
C GLY A 148 -0.81 -0.53 -4.36
N ASP A 149 0.28 0.20 -4.53
CA ASP A 149 1.29 -0.09 -5.54
C ASP A 149 2.08 -1.36 -5.20
N TYR A 150 2.15 -1.72 -3.92
CA TYR A 150 2.91 -2.87 -3.44
C TYR A 150 2.17 -3.65 -2.34
N PRO A 151 1.18 -4.48 -2.75
CA PRO A 151 0.37 -5.25 -1.83
C PRO A 151 1.19 -6.35 -1.13
N THR A 152 0.65 -6.87 -0.02
CA THR A 152 1.42 -7.72 0.90
C THR A 152 1.79 -9.08 0.31
N ASP A 153 1.06 -9.60 -0.68
CA ASP A 153 1.43 -10.83 -1.39
C ASP A 153 2.73 -10.71 -2.21
N PHE A 154 3.18 -9.49 -2.55
CA PHE A 154 4.48 -9.24 -3.19
C PHE A 154 5.64 -9.08 -2.20
N TRP A 155 5.36 -9.01 -0.89
CA TRP A 155 6.41 -8.81 0.11
C TRP A 155 7.36 -10.03 0.13
N GLY A 156 8.65 -9.75 -0.01
CA GLY A 156 9.71 -10.74 0.10
C GLY A 156 10.01 -11.08 1.55
N ALA A 157 10.43 -12.32 1.82
CA ALA A 157 10.88 -12.72 3.15
C ALA A 157 12.06 -11.85 3.61
N GLY A 158 11.91 -11.21 4.78
CA GLY A 158 12.90 -10.29 5.36
C GLY A 158 12.96 -8.92 4.69
N GLU A 159 12.14 -8.65 3.68
CA GLU A 159 12.09 -7.35 3.02
C GLU A 159 11.73 -6.26 4.04
N ARG A 160 12.38 -5.10 3.94
CA ARG A 160 12.10 -3.93 4.78
C ARG A 160 11.36 -2.89 3.96
N LEU A 161 10.17 -2.52 4.41
CA LEU A 161 9.28 -1.63 3.68
C LEU A 161 8.93 -0.40 4.51
N VAL A 162 8.79 0.73 3.82
CA VAL A 162 8.38 2.00 4.41
C VAL A 162 7.00 2.33 3.86
N ASP A 163 6.01 2.40 4.73
CA ASP A 163 4.61 2.67 4.40
C ASP A 163 4.20 4.03 4.98
N SER A 164 4.01 5.02 4.11
CA SER A 164 3.60 6.37 4.51
C SER A 164 2.09 6.52 4.44
N ARG A 165 1.50 7.03 5.52
CA ARG A 165 0.06 7.15 5.72
C ARG A 165 -0.29 8.55 6.22
N MET A 166 -1.48 8.99 5.87
CA MET A 166 -2.07 10.24 6.36
C MET A 166 -3.36 9.91 7.08
N LEU A 167 -3.41 10.17 8.39
CA LEU A 167 -4.63 10.02 9.16
C LEU A 167 -5.38 11.35 9.17
N LEU A 168 -6.62 11.34 8.71
CA LEU A 168 -7.49 12.52 8.79
C LEU A 168 -8.19 12.53 10.14
N VAL A 169 -8.07 13.62 10.88
CA VAL A 169 -8.70 13.81 12.19
C VAL A 169 -10.05 14.49 11.99
N SER A 170 -11.08 13.99 12.68
CA SER A 170 -12.43 14.55 12.65
C SER A 170 -12.41 16.04 13.07
N PRO A 171 -13.13 16.91 12.35
CA PRO A 171 -13.35 18.31 12.78
C PRO A 171 -14.05 18.43 14.13
N GLU A 172 -14.78 17.41 14.55
CA GLU A 172 -15.50 17.30 15.81
C GLU A 172 -14.69 16.61 16.92
N ALA A 173 -13.41 16.29 16.67
CA ALA A 173 -12.57 15.60 17.62
C ALA A 173 -12.46 16.41 18.94
N PRO A 174 -12.75 15.80 20.10
CA PRO A 174 -12.57 16.48 21.37
C PRO A 174 -11.08 16.76 21.63
N ALA A 175 -10.80 17.92 22.23
CA ALA A 175 -9.46 18.23 22.70
C ALA A 175 -9.06 17.26 23.84
N GLY A 176 -7.80 16.83 23.85
CA GLY A 176 -7.29 15.92 24.87
C GLY A 176 -6.32 14.87 24.32
N PRO A 177 -5.88 13.93 25.17
CA PRO A 177 -4.98 12.87 24.76
C PRO A 177 -5.72 11.86 23.85
N ALA A 178 -5.00 11.39 22.84
CA ALA A 178 -5.43 10.35 21.92
C ALA A 178 -4.28 9.36 21.67
N GLN A 179 -4.62 8.09 21.59
CA GLN A 179 -3.69 6.99 21.37
C GLN A 179 -3.73 6.55 19.90
N LEU A 180 -2.57 6.43 19.28
CA LEU A 180 -2.44 5.86 17.94
C LEU A 180 -2.29 4.34 18.02
N TYR A 181 -3.03 3.64 17.16
CA TYR A 181 -2.97 2.20 17.00
C TYR A 181 -2.77 1.83 15.53
N VAL A 182 -2.13 0.69 15.27
CA VAL A 182 -1.95 0.15 13.92
C VAL A 182 -2.19 -1.35 13.91
N GLY A 183 -2.68 -1.90 12.81
CA GLY A 183 -2.76 -3.34 12.62
C GLY A 183 -3.00 -3.71 11.15
N LEU A 184 -3.13 -5.00 10.89
CA LEU A 184 -3.37 -5.54 9.55
C LEU A 184 -4.66 -6.36 9.53
N TYR A 185 -5.38 -6.30 8.41
CA TYR A 185 -6.58 -7.10 8.21
C TYR A 185 -6.74 -7.56 6.76
N SER A 186 -7.34 -8.72 6.57
CA SER A 186 -7.69 -9.24 5.25
C SER A 186 -8.99 -8.60 4.77
N LEU A 187 -9.01 -8.09 3.54
CA LEU A 187 -10.26 -7.59 2.92
C LEU A 187 -11.25 -8.70 2.59
N ALA A 188 -10.76 -9.93 2.36
CA ALA A 188 -11.58 -11.04 1.91
C ALA A 188 -12.58 -11.51 2.99
N ASP A 189 -12.15 -11.47 4.26
CA ASP A 189 -12.91 -12.01 5.39
C ASP A 189 -12.95 -11.07 6.61
N GLY A 190 -12.24 -9.94 6.57
CA GLY A 190 -12.16 -8.98 7.69
C GLY A 190 -11.27 -9.44 8.85
N HIS A 191 -10.58 -10.59 8.71
CA HIS A 191 -9.78 -11.12 9.79
C HIS A 191 -8.56 -10.23 10.07
N ARG A 192 -8.37 -9.87 11.35
CA ARG A 192 -7.24 -9.05 11.80
C ARG A 192 -6.10 -9.92 12.29
N LEU A 193 -4.88 -9.53 11.91
CA LEU A 193 -3.66 -10.17 12.40
C LEU A 193 -3.49 -9.87 13.89
N ARG A 194 -3.12 -10.90 14.66
CA ARG A 194 -2.91 -10.77 16.10
C ARG A 194 -1.52 -10.25 16.40
N VAL A 195 -1.42 -9.34 17.35
CA VAL A 195 -0.13 -8.99 17.96
C VAL A 195 0.34 -10.17 18.81
N LEU A 196 1.56 -10.63 18.55
CA LEU A 196 2.20 -11.72 19.29
C LEU A 196 2.94 -11.15 20.51
N ASP A 197 2.18 -10.65 21.48
CA ASP A 197 2.71 -10.27 22.79
C ASP A 197 2.45 -11.43 23.80
N PRO A 198 3.48 -11.89 24.55
CA PRO A 198 3.32 -12.93 25.56
C PRO A 198 2.34 -12.59 26.70
N THR A 199 2.06 -11.30 26.90
CA THR A 199 1.36 -10.77 28.07
C THR A 199 -0.08 -10.32 27.80
N ALA A 200 -0.41 -10.03 26.55
CA ALA A 200 -1.77 -9.65 26.13
C ALA A 200 -1.97 -9.96 24.64
N SER A 201 -3.11 -10.57 24.29
CA SER A 201 -3.51 -10.69 22.89
C SER A 201 -4.35 -9.49 22.50
N ASP A 202 -3.86 -8.67 21.57
CA ASP A 202 -4.61 -7.63 20.87
C ASP A 202 -4.51 -7.87 19.35
N ASP A 203 -5.34 -7.20 18.55
CA ASP A 203 -5.30 -7.21 17.08
C ASP A 203 -4.71 -5.91 16.49
N ARG A 204 -4.17 -5.07 17.37
CA ARG A 204 -3.55 -3.78 17.06
C ARG A 204 -2.36 -3.52 17.99
N ALA A 205 -1.30 -2.95 17.43
CA ALA A 205 -0.16 -2.45 18.18
C ALA A 205 -0.40 -0.99 18.58
N ALA A 206 -0.18 -0.66 19.85
CA ALA A 206 -0.16 0.73 20.32
C ALA A 206 1.15 1.40 19.89
N LEU A 207 1.05 2.59 19.32
CA LEU A 207 2.18 3.45 18.95
C LEU A 207 2.31 4.61 19.96
N GLY A 208 2.76 5.78 19.48
CA GLY A 208 2.81 7.00 20.28
C GLY A 208 1.43 7.61 20.53
N ALA A 209 1.30 8.37 21.61
CA ALA A 209 0.14 9.21 21.86
C ALA A 209 0.30 10.58 21.20
N LEU A 210 -0.82 11.19 20.82
CA LEU A 210 -0.92 12.58 20.38
C LEU A 210 -1.87 13.35 21.29
N THR A 211 -1.73 14.67 21.29
CA THR A 211 -2.71 15.57 21.91
C THR A 211 -3.54 16.25 20.82
N VAL A 212 -4.85 16.06 20.84
CA VAL A 212 -5.76 16.91 20.07
C VAL A 212 -5.83 18.27 20.77
N VAL A 213 -5.38 19.33 20.10
CA VAL A 213 -5.45 20.68 20.66
C VAL A 213 -6.89 21.20 20.60
N ALA A 214 -7.22 22.18 21.46
CA ALA A 214 -8.48 22.89 21.30
C ALA A 214 -8.50 23.56 19.92
N GLY A 215 -9.59 23.37 19.17
CA GLY A 215 -9.80 24.16 17.96
C GLY A 215 -9.91 25.63 18.35
N ASP A 216 -9.23 26.52 17.62
CA ASP A 216 -9.53 27.95 17.72
C ASP A 216 -11.01 28.10 17.36
N GLY A 217 -11.83 28.34 18.37
CA GLY A 217 -13.24 28.65 18.16
C GLY A 217 -13.35 29.85 17.23
N PRO A 218 -14.42 29.97 16.43
CA PRO A 218 -14.60 31.17 15.62
C PRO A 218 -14.54 32.37 16.55
N ASP A 219 -13.60 33.28 16.26
CA ASP A 219 -13.43 34.56 16.93
C ASP A 219 -14.81 35.22 16.99
N ARG A 220 -15.44 35.19 18.18
CA ARG A 220 -16.68 35.92 18.42
C ARG A 220 -16.25 37.37 18.59
N GLY A 221 -16.02 38.03 17.45
CA GLY A 221 -15.95 39.47 17.38
C GLY A 221 -17.25 40.06 17.93
N ASP A 222 -17.09 40.82 19.00
CA ASP A 222 -18.13 41.63 19.66
C ASP A 222 -18.75 42.68 18.71
#